data_AF-A0A372DG27-F1
#
_entry.id   AF-A0A372DG27-F1
#
_cell.length_a   1.000
_cell.length_b   1.000
_cell.length_c   1.000
_cell.angle_alpha   90.00
_cell.angle_beta   90.00
_cell.angle_gamma   90.00
#
_symmetry.space_group_name_H-M   'P 1'
#
loop_
_entity.id
_entity.type
_entity.pdbx_description
1 polymer ?
#
loop_
_entity_poly.entity_id
_entity_poly.type
_entity_poly.pdbx_seq_one_letter_code
_entity_poly.pdbx_strand_id
1 'polypeptide(L)'
;MNDSQKPQKPSPSATRRDQAWKIAPNLLISFRYAGAGLVHTFLTQRNFRLHTVVAVVAIGLGVGLQRPPVELALVGLTIGLVLALELLNTAIESVVDLTVGKTYHDLAKVAKDCAAAAVLMAAIVAVLVGVVLLVPPLLVTLGWWGV
;
A
#
# COMPACT_ATOMS: atom_id res chain seq x y z
N MET A 1 8.84 14.60 65.93
CA MET A 1 7.80 13.57 65.77
C MET A 1 7.17 13.76 64.39
N ASN A 2 7.62 12.94 63.44
CA ASN A 2 7.04 12.57 62.14
C ASN A 2 5.96 13.50 61.50
N ASP A 3 6.38 14.42 60.62
CA ASP A 3 5.49 15.05 59.65
C ASP A 3 5.15 14.03 58.55
N SER A 4 3.88 13.65 58.51
CA SER A 4 3.33 12.66 57.59
C SER A 4 3.39 13.18 56.14
N GLN A 5 4.38 12.73 55.37
CA GLN A 5 4.39 12.87 53.92
C GLN A 5 3.19 12.10 53.34
N LYS A 6 2.12 12.83 52.97
CA LYS A 6 1.03 12.26 52.16
C LYS A 6 1.57 11.92 50.77
N PRO A 7 1.26 10.74 50.21
CA PRO A 7 1.69 10.38 48.86
C PRO A 7 1.05 11.33 47.83
N GLN A 8 1.88 12.04 47.08
CA GLN A 8 1.45 12.86 45.96
C GLN A 8 0.89 11.96 44.84
N LYS A 9 -0.32 12.27 44.37
CA LYS A 9 -0.90 11.60 43.20
C LYS A 9 -0.06 11.94 41.96
N PRO A 10 0.30 10.96 41.12
CA PRO A 10 1.12 11.20 39.95
C PRO A 10 0.41 12.13 38.95
N SER A 11 1.19 12.99 38.29
CA SER A 11 0.74 13.91 37.24
C SER A 11 0.05 13.17 36.07
N PRO A 12 -1.06 13.69 35.50
CA PRO A 12 -1.77 13.08 34.36
C PRO A 12 -0.90 12.92 33.09
N SER A 13 0.23 13.65 33.01
CA SER A 13 1.15 13.58 31.88
C SER A 13 2.05 12.33 31.89
N ALA A 14 2.19 11.68 33.05
CA ALA A 14 3.07 10.54 33.23
C ALA A 14 2.44 9.20 32.81
N THR A 15 1.12 9.13 32.58
CA THR A 15 0.40 7.88 32.26
C THR A 15 0.24 7.62 30.76
N ARG A 16 0.52 8.62 29.91
CA ARG A 16 0.24 8.56 28.45
C ARG A 16 1.41 7.98 27.65
N ARG A 17 2.64 8.00 28.17
CA ARG A 17 3.84 7.49 27.48
C ARG A 17 3.92 5.95 27.52
N ASP A 18 3.30 5.35 28.53
CA ASP A 18 3.35 3.94 28.91
C ASP A 18 2.40 3.07 28.06
N GLN A 19 1.52 3.72 27.29
CA GLN A 19 0.57 3.06 26.39
C GLN A 19 1.08 2.99 24.95
N ALA A 20 2.12 3.76 24.59
CA ALA A 20 2.64 3.83 23.23
C ALA A 20 3.38 2.55 22.80
N TRP A 21 3.83 1.70 23.72
CA TRP A 21 4.50 0.42 23.38
C TRP A 21 3.55 -0.79 23.34
N LYS A 22 2.29 -0.65 23.76
CA LYS A 22 1.27 -1.73 23.68
C LYS A 22 0.72 -1.87 22.26
N ILE A 23 1.62 -1.80 21.28
CA ILE A 23 1.35 -1.93 19.85
C ILE A 23 1.28 -3.43 19.55
N ALA A 24 0.05 -3.93 19.38
CA ALA A 24 -0.32 -5.32 19.06
C ALA A 24 0.30 -6.40 19.97
N PRO A 25 -0.38 -6.81 21.06
CA PRO A 25 0.19 -7.79 22.00
C PRO A 25 0.46 -9.18 21.37
N ASN A 26 -0.14 -9.50 20.21
CA ASN A 26 -0.04 -10.80 19.52
C ASN A 26 -0.10 -10.63 17.99
N LEU A 27 0.54 -11.51 17.22
CA LEU A 27 0.60 -11.47 15.72
C LEU A 27 -0.77 -11.28 15.05
N LEU A 28 -1.81 -11.91 15.59
CA LEU A 28 -3.18 -11.84 15.06
C LEU A 28 -3.71 -10.40 15.02
N ILE A 29 -3.33 -9.58 16.01
CA ILE A 29 -3.74 -8.19 16.10
C ILE A 29 -3.01 -7.34 15.05
N SER A 30 -1.74 -7.64 14.75
CA SER A 30 -0.99 -7.00 13.67
C SER A 30 -1.60 -7.29 12.30
N PHE A 31 -2.00 -8.53 12.03
CA PHE A 31 -2.74 -8.88 10.80
C PHE A 31 -4.08 -8.14 10.70
N ARG A 32 -4.80 -8.00 11.82
CA ARG A 32 -6.04 -7.21 11.86
C ARG A 32 -5.79 -5.74 11.51
N TYR A 33 -4.71 -5.14 12.01
CA TYR A 33 -4.35 -3.75 11.66
C TYR A 33 -3.93 -3.61 10.19
N ALA A 34 -3.13 -4.54 9.66
CA ALA A 34 -2.79 -4.57 8.24
C ALA A 34 -4.03 -4.70 7.36
N GLY A 35 -4.96 -5.60 7.73
CA GLY A 35 -6.25 -5.76 7.04
C GLY A 35 -7.10 -4.50 7.08
N ALA A 36 -7.16 -3.80 8.21
CA ALA A 36 -7.87 -2.52 8.31
C ALA A 36 -7.26 -1.46 7.37
N GLY A 37 -5.93 -1.40 7.24
CA GLY A 37 -5.24 -0.51 6.30
C GLY A 37 -5.56 -0.82 4.83
N LEU A 38 -5.60 -2.11 4.47
CA LEU A 38 -6.01 -2.56 3.13
C LEU A 38 -7.46 -2.17 2.83
N VAL A 39 -8.38 -2.46 3.75
CA VAL A 39 -9.80 -2.13 3.58
C VAL A 39 -10.00 -0.62 3.47
N HIS A 40 -9.36 0.16 4.34
CA HIS A 40 -9.41 1.63 4.28
C HIS A 40 -8.99 2.13 2.91
N THR A 41 -7.79 1.72 2.45
CA THR A 41 -7.23 2.17 1.16
C THR A 41 -8.11 1.74 -0.01
N PHE A 42 -8.65 0.52 0.00
CA PHE A 42 -9.55 0.05 -1.05
C PHE A 42 -10.85 0.87 -1.13
N LEU A 43 -11.41 1.26 0.02
CA LEU A 43 -12.65 2.05 0.07
C LEU A 43 -12.42 3.52 -0.27
N THR A 44 -11.30 4.11 0.14
CA THR A 44 -11.04 5.55 -0.05
C THR A 44 -10.35 5.86 -1.38
N GLN A 45 -9.40 5.03 -1.81
CA GLN A 45 -8.54 5.33 -2.94
C GLN A 45 -9.01 4.70 -4.25
N ARG A 46 -9.32 5.55 -5.24
CA ARG A 46 -9.75 5.11 -6.58
C ARG A 46 -8.64 4.35 -7.31
N ASN A 47 -7.40 4.83 -7.24
CA ASN A 47 -6.28 4.21 -7.96
C ASN A 47 -5.98 2.81 -7.43
N PHE A 48 -6.02 2.60 -6.10
CA PHE A 48 -5.88 1.28 -5.50
C PHE A 48 -6.91 0.27 -6.02
N ARG A 49 -8.18 0.67 -6.16
CA ARG A 49 -9.22 -0.19 -6.75
C ARG A 49 -8.92 -0.52 -8.21
N LEU A 50 -8.52 0.49 -9.00
CA LEU A 50 -8.20 0.30 -10.41
C LEU A 50 -7.02 -0.66 -10.59
N HIS A 51 -5.93 -0.45 -9.85
CA HIS A 51 -4.78 -1.35 -9.84
C HIS A 51 -5.15 -2.76 -9.39
N THR A 52 -6.04 -2.91 -8.41
CA THR A 52 -6.53 -4.23 -7.98
C THR A 52 -7.32 -4.94 -9.09
N VAL A 53 -8.20 -4.24 -9.82
CA VAL A 53 -8.93 -4.83 -10.95
C VAL A 53 -7.98 -5.24 -12.07
N VAL A 54 -7.04 -4.36 -12.45
CA VAL A 54 -6.02 -4.67 -13.47
C VAL A 54 -5.18 -5.86 -13.05
N ALA A 55 -4.80 -5.94 -11.77
CA ALA A 55 -4.05 -7.06 -11.21
C ALA A 55 -4.79 -8.40 -11.35
N VAL A 56 -6.08 -8.43 -10.99
CA VAL A 56 -6.91 -9.65 -11.13
C VAL A 56 -7.00 -10.08 -12.59
N VAL A 57 -7.20 -9.12 -13.51
CA VAL A 57 -7.25 -9.40 -14.96
C VAL A 57 -5.91 -9.94 -15.46
N ALA A 58 -4.78 -9.30 -15.11
CA ALA A 58 -3.46 -9.70 -15.56
C ALA A 58 -3.08 -11.11 -15.07
N ILE A 59 -3.34 -11.42 -13.79
CA ILE A 59 -3.11 -12.77 -13.24
C ILE A 59 -4.04 -13.79 -13.89
N GLY A 60 -5.33 -13.45 -14.05
CA GLY A 60 -6.30 -14.31 -14.73
C GLY A 60 -5.91 -14.64 -16.17
N LEU A 61 -5.42 -13.64 -16.92
CA LEU A 61 -4.88 -13.83 -18.27
C LEU A 61 -3.63 -14.71 -18.27
N GLY A 62 -2.69 -14.48 -17.35
CA GLY A 62 -1.48 -15.30 -17.25
C GLY A 62 -1.79 -16.78 -16.96
N VAL A 63 -2.73 -17.04 -16.05
CA VAL A 63 -3.19 -18.39 -15.73
C VAL A 63 -3.93 -19.00 -16.94
N GLY A 64 -4.83 -18.26 -17.58
CA GLY A 64 -5.57 -18.71 -18.75
C GLY A 64 -4.69 -19.02 -19.96
N LEU A 65 -3.60 -18.27 -20.14
CA LEU A 65 -2.57 -18.49 -21.18
C LEU A 65 -1.54 -19.54 -20.77
N GLN A 66 -1.72 -20.21 -19.63
CA GLN A 66 -0.81 -21.23 -19.11
C GLN A 66 0.64 -20.76 -19.05
N ARG A 67 0.86 -19.51 -18.64
CA ARG A 67 2.22 -18.96 -18.50
C ARG A 67 3.01 -19.74 -17.45
N PRO A 68 4.31 -19.97 -17.66
CA PRO A 68 5.18 -20.60 -16.67
C PRO A 68 5.06 -19.96 -15.28
N PRO A 69 5.18 -20.74 -14.19
CA PRO A 69 5.07 -20.21 -12.83
C PRO A 69 6.02 -19.04 -12.54
N VAL A 70 7.21 -19.05 -13.15
CA VAL A 70 8.19 -17.96 -13.01
C VAL A 70 7.67 -16.65 -13.62
N GLU A 71 7.02 -16.70 -14.79
CA GLU A 71 6.44 -15.52 -15.41
C GLU A 71 5.27 -14.96 -14.59
N LEU A 72 4.41 -15.84 -14.07
CA LEU A 72 3.34 -15.46 -13.15
C LEU A 72 3.88 -14.85 -11.85
N ALA A 73 4.99 -15.35 -11.33
CA ALA A 73 5.64 -14.79 -10.16
C ALA A 73 6.19 -13.37 -10.44
N LEU A 74 6.76 -13.12 -11.62
CA LEU A 74 7.23 -11.78 -12.02
C LEU A 74 6.07 -10.78 -12.18
N VAL A 75 4.97 -11.20 -12.83
CA VAL A 75 3.74 -10.39 -12.92
C VAL A 75 3.17 -10.13 -11.53
N GLY A 76 3.08 -11.15 -10.68
CA GLY A 76 2.62 -11.01 -9.30
C GLY A 76 3.49 -10.09 -8.45
N LEU A 77 4.82 -10.14 -8.60
CA LEU A 77 5.76 -9.29 -7.89
C LEU A 77 5.61 -7.81 -8.28
N THR A 78 5.50 -7.53 -9.58
CA THR A 78 5.30 -6.15 -10.06
C THR A 78 3.94 -5.58 -9.64
N ILE A 79 2.87 -6.37 -9.72
CA ILE A 79 1.55 -6.03 -9.17
C ILE A 79 1.64 -5.75 -7.67
N GLY A 80 2.28 -6.64 -6.91
CA GLY A 80 2.43 -6.51 -5.46
C GLY A 80 3.16 -5.22 -5.09
N LEU A 81 4.20 -4.85 -5.85
CA LEU A 81 4.92 -3.60 -5.68
C LEU A 81 4.03 -2.38 -5.91
N VAL A 82 3.22 -2.37 -6.97
CA VAL A 82 2.28 -1.27 -7.26
C VAL A 82 1.29 -1.08 -6.11
N LEU A 83 0.67 -2.16 -5.63
CA LEU A 83 -0.29 -2.10 -4.52
C LEU A 83 0.37 -1.68 -3.20
N ALA A 84 1.60 -2.14 -2.94
CA ALA A 84 2.37 -1.72 -1.78
C ALA A 84 2.70 -0.21 -1.82
N LEU A 85 3.07 0.32 -2.99
CA LEU A 85 3.35 1.73 -3.15
C LEU A 85 2.09 2.60 -3.09
N GLU A 86 0.93 2.11 -3.54
CA GLU A 86 -0.35 2.81 -3.32
C GLU A 86 -0.71 2.93 -1.84
N LEU A 87 -0.47 1.87 -1.05
CA LEU A 87 -0.64 1.91 0.40
C LEU A 87 0.31 2.92 1.04
N LEU A 88 1.58 2.93 0.60
CA LEU A 88 2.57 3.90 1.07
C LEU A 88 2.19 5.33 0.68
N ASN A 89 1.70 5.55 -0.55
CA ASN A 89 1.21 6.86 -1.01
C ASN A 89 0.07 7.35 -0.10
N THR A 90 -0.90 6.49 0.18
CA THR A 90 -2.02 6.79 1.08
C THR A 90 -1.56 7.13 2.50
N ALA A 91 -0.55 6.40 3.01
CA ALA A 91 0.04 6.67 4.31
C ALA A 91 0.76 8.04 4.34
N ILE A 92 1.53 8.37 3.30
CA ILE A 92 2.20 9.66 3.16
C ILE A 92 1.18 10.79 3.06
N GLU A 93 0.15 10.66 2.22
CA GLU A 93 -0.96 11.61 2.12
C GLU A 93 -1.58 11.88 3.50
N SER A 94 -1.89 10.81 4.25
CA SER A 94 -2.49 10.91 5.59
C SER A 94 -1.58 11.65 6.58
N VAL A 95 -0.27 11.37 6.56
CA VAL A 95 0.70 12.04 7.44
C VAL A 95 0.88 13.51 7.06
N VAL A 96 0.94 13.81 5.77
CA VAL A 96 1.07 15.18 5.27
C VAL A 96 -0.18 15.99 5.62
N ASP A 97 -1.37 15.43 5.42
CA ASP A 97 -2.65 16.06 5.76
C ASP A 97 -2.79 16.28 7.27
N LEU A 98 -2.31 15.33 8.08
CA LEU A 98 -2.26 15.48 9.53
C LEU A 98 -1.32 16.63 9.95
N THR A 99 -0.19 16.80 9.26
CA THR A 99 0.85 17.77 9.64
C THR A 99 0.50 19.19 9.20
N VAL A 100 -0.06 19.35 8.00
CA VAL A 100 -0.33 20.66 7.39
C VAL A 100 -1.79 21.12 7.60
N GLY A 101 -2.71 20.18 7.83
CA GLY A 101 -4.12 20.48 8.02
C GLY A 101 -4.74 21.10 6.77
N LYS A 102 -5.34 22.30 6.91
CA LYS A 102 -5.98 23.05 5.81
C LYS A 102 -5.08 24.11 5.17
N THR A 103 -3.81 24.17 5.55
CA THR A 103 -2.88 25.16 5.01
C THR A 103 -2.15 24.60 3.79
N TYR A 104 -1.56 25.45 2.97
CA TYR A 104 -0.73 25.01 1.84
C TYR A 104 0.74 25.18 2.20
N HIS A 105 1.56 24.17 1.88
CA HIS A 105 3.01 24.18 2.05
C HIS A 105 3.69 23.56 0.84
N ASP A 106 4.70 24.22 0.27
CA ASP A 106 5.39 23.72 -0.92
C ASP A 106 6.06 22.36 -0.69
N LEU A 107 6.65 22.14 0.49
CA LEU A 107 7.24 20.84 0.84
C LEU A 107 6.19 19.71 0.92
N ALA A 108 4.98 20.03 1.36
CA ALA A 108 3.89 19.07 1.42
C ALA A 108 3.39 18.69 0.03
N LYS A 109 3.34 19.67 -0.89
CA LYS A 109 3.09 19.40 -2.30
C LYS A 109 4.16 18.48 -2.89
N VAL A 110 5.45 18.79 -2.70
CA VAL A 110 6.55 17.96 -3.20
C VAL A 110 6.49 16.54 -2.64
N ALA A 111 6.20 16.37 -1.34
CA ALA A 111 6.08 15.04 -0.74
C ALA A 111 4.96 14.20 -1.37
N LYS A 112 3.79 14.79 -1.59
CA LYS A 112 2.66 14.12 -2.25
C LYS A 112 2.95 13.82 -3.72
N ASP A 113 3.53 14.77 -4.44
CA ASP A 113 3.89 14.60 -5.85
C ASP A 113 4.92 13.47 -6.03
N CYS A 114 5.94 13.40 -5.17
CA CYS A 114 6.91 12.32 -5.18
C CYS A 114 6.29 10.95 -4.84
N ALA A 115 5.38 10.89 -3.87
CA ALA A 115 4.69 9.65 -3.51
C ALA A 115 3.83 9.14 -4.68
N ALA A 116 3.08 10.02 -5.34
CA ALA A 116 2.30 9.68 -6.53
C ALA A 116 3.20 9.26 -7.70
N ALA A 117 4.33 9.93 -7.90
CA ALA A 117 5.30 9.57 -8.94
C ALA A 117 5.90 8.18 -8.71
N ALA A 118 6.16 7.78 -7.46
CA ALA A 118 6.66 6.45 -7.15
C ALA A 118 5.67 5.35 -7.57
N VAL A 119 4.37 5.55 -7.30
CA VAL A 119 3.30 4.65 -7.74
C VAL A 119 3.25 4.57 -9.27
N LEU A 120 3.30 5.72 -9.95
CA LEU A 120 3.28 5.79 -11.41
C LEU A 120 4.45 5.01 -12.03
N MET A 121 5.66 5.19 -11.51
CA MET A 121 6.84 4.49 -12.00
C MET A 121 6.71 2.97 -11.84
N ALA A 122 6.22 2.50 -10.70
CA ALA A 122 5.96 1.07 -10.51
C ALA A 122 4.86 0.55 -11.43
N ALA A 123 3.80 1.34 -11.67
CA ALA A 123 2.73 0.96 -12.58
C ALA A 123 3.23 0.83 -14.03
N ILE A 124 4.10 1.75 -14.49
CA ILE A 124 4.75 1.66 -15.81
C ILE A 124 5.55 0.36 -15.91
N VAL A 125 6.37 0.03 -14.91
CA VAL A 125 7.15 -1.21 -14.90
C VAL A 125 6.24 -2.44 -14.94
N ALA A 126 5.17 -2.46 -14.15
CA ALA A 126 4.20 -3.56 -14.14
C ALA A 126 3.51 -3.72 -15.51
N VAL A 127 3.14 -2.62 -16.17
CA VAL A 127 2.58 -2.66 -17.52
C VAL A 127 3.59 -3.21 -18.52
N LEU A 128 4.85 -2.76 -18.48
CA LEU A 128 5.89 -3.26 -19.38
C LEU A 128 6.11 -4.78 -19.21
N VAL A 129 6.21 -5.26 -17.97
CA VAL A 129 6.33 -6.69 -17.68
C VAL A 129 5.10 -7.45 -18.16
N GLY A 130 3.90 -6.95 -17.89
CA GLY A 130 2.65 -7.55 -18.35
C GLY A 130 2.55 -7.61 -19.88
N VAL A 131 2.97 -6.55 -20.58
CA VAL A 131 3.00 -6.51 -22.05
C VAL A 131 3.96 -7.57 -22.59
N VAL A 132 5.19 -7.61 -22.08
CA VAL A 132 6.22 -8.55 -22.55
C VAL A 132 5.80 -10.01 -22.35
N LEU A 133 5.20 -10.33 -21.20
CA LEU A 133 4.89 -11.72 -20.83
C LEU A 133 3.52 -12.20 -21.32
N LEU A 134 2.52 -11.31 -21.42
CA LEU A 134 1.14 -11.69 -21.71
C LEU A 134 0.69 -11.37 -23.14
N VAL A 135 1.19 -10.30 -23.77
CA VAL A 135 0.68 -9.87 -25.08
C VAL A 135 1.07 -10.81 -26.22
N PRO A 136 2.35 -11.23 -26.39
CA PRO A 136 2.69 -12.13 -27.49
C PRO A 136 1.88 -13.45 -27.46
N PRO A 137 1.77 -14.16 -26.33
CA PRO A 137 0.95 -15.37 -26.24
C PRO A 137 -0.55 -15.12 -26.45
N LEU A 138 -1.05 -13.95 -26.03
CA LEU A 138 -2.43 -13.56 -26.25
C LEU A 138 -2.72 -13.36 -27.74
N LEU A 139 -1.82 -12.71 -28.48
CA LEU A 139 -1.96 -12.51 -29.93
C LEU A 139 -1.94 -13.84 -30.71
N VAL A 140 -1.08 -14.78 -30.30
CA VAL A 140 -1.06 -16.14 -30.87
C VAL A 140 -2.40 -16.84 -30.63
N THR A 141 -2.89 -16.82 -29.38
CA THR A 141 -4.15 -17.48 -29.01
C THR A 141 -5.36 -16.91 -29.74
N LEU A 142 -5.35 -15.60 -30.03
CA LEU A 142 -6.43 -14.92 -30.78
C LEU A 142 -6.32 -15.08 -32.30
N GLY A 143 -5.31 -15.79 -32.81
CA GLY A 143 -5.10 -15.97 -34.25
C GLY A 143 -4.70 -14.67 -34.97
N TRP A 144 -4.24 -13.67 -34.23
CA TRP A 144 -3.82 -12.38 -34.79
C TRP A 144 -2.39 -12.43 -35.36
N TRP A 145 -1.65 -13.50 -35.03
CA TRP A 145 -0.38 -13.82 -35.67
C TRP A 145 -0.64 -14.74 -36.86
N GLY A 146 -0.81 -14.11 -38.03
CA GLY A 146 -1.23 -14.78 -39.26
C GLY A 146 -0.73 -14.07 -40.51
N VAL A 147 0.59 -13.81 -40.57
CA VAL A 147 1.48 -14.24 -41.66
C VAL A 147 2.75 -14.77 -41.01
#